data_AF-A0A524MNZ9-F1
#
_entry.id   AF-A0A524MNZ9-F1
#
_cell.length_a   1.000
_cell.length_b   1.000
_cell.length_c   1.000
_cell.angle_alpha   90.00
_cell.angle_beta   90.00
_cell.angle_gamma   90.00
#
_symmetry.space_group_name_H-M   'P 1'
#
loop_
_entity.id
_entity.type
_entity.pdbx_description
1 polymer ?
#
loop_
_entity_poly.entity_id
_entity_poly.type
_entity_poly.pdbx_seq_one_letter_code
_entity_poly.pdbx_strand_id
1 'polypeptide(L)'
;MYKIILLMMLVVMSNSAAIAGNLEDGVGAYKKNNYAQALELLRPIAEEGNAAAQGLLGRMYLRGEGVTKDYQEAAKWHRLAAEQGDTYSQYNLASSYFYGMGVSQNYQEAAKWYRLSAD
;
A
#
# COMPACT_ATOMS: atom_id res chain seq x y z
N MET A 1 -40.74 -23.28 4.02
CA MET A 1 -39.74 -23.08 5.10
C MET A 1 -38.33 -22.72 4.60
N TYR A 2 -37.84 -23.24 3.47
CA TYR A 2 -36.45 -22.95 3.01
C TYR A 2 -36.21 -21.57 2.37
N LYS A 3 -37.26 -20.79 2.01
CA LYS A 3 -37.08 -19.45 1.40
C LYS A 3 -36.82 -18.31 2.41
N ILE A 4 -37.12 -18.51 3.69
CA ILE A 4 -36.96 -17.46 4.73
C ILE A 4 -35.55 -17.50 5.33
N ILE A 5 -34.90 -18.67 5.37
CA ILE A 5 -33.53 -18.80 5.92
C ILE A 5 -32.48 -18.22 4.95
N LEU A 6 -32.73 -18.21 3.64
CA LEU A 6 -31.78 -17.66 2.66
C LEU A 6 -31.64 -16.13 2.70
N LEU A 7 -32.60 -15.41 3.30
CA LEU A 7 -32.58 -13.94 3.36
C LEU A 7 -31.77 -13.38 4.55
N MET A 8 -31.35 -14.21 5.51
CA MET A 8 -30.57 -13.76 6.68
C MET A 8 -29.04 -13.82 6.50
N MET A 9 -28.53 -14.31 5.35
CA MET A 9 -27.08 -14.32 5.05
C MET A 9 -26.62 -13.18 4.12
N LEU A 10 -27.45 -12.17 3.86
CA LEU A 10 -27.13 -11.10 2.91
C LEU A 10 -27.26 -9.69 3.50
N VAL A 11 -26.83 -9.50 4.75
CA VAL A 11 -26.68 -8.15 5.35
C VAL A 11 -25.29 -7.98 5.95
N VAL A 12 -24.26 -8.31 5.17
CA VAL A 12 -22.90 -7.82 5.39
C VAL A 12 -22.27 -7.48 4.05
N MET A 13 -22.90 -6.57 3.29
CA MET A 13 -22.18 -5.87 2.23
C MET A 13 -22.56 -4.38 2.28
N SER A 14 -21.52 -3.60 2.59
CA SER A 14 -21.32 -2.18 2.25
C SER A 14 -22.31 -1.15 2.80
N ASN A 15 -22.14 -0.80 4.08
CA ASN A 15 -22.49 0.54 4.60
C ASN A 15 -21.23 1.36 4.94
N SER A 16 -20.19 1.26 4.10
CA SER A 16 -18.94 2.04 4.18
C SER A 16 -18.80 3.08 3.06
N ALA A 17 -19.79 3.18 2.17
CA ALA A 17 -19.72 3.95 0.92
C ALA A 17 -19.77 5.49 1.07
N ALA A 18 -19.76 6.04 2.28
CA ALA A 18 -19.68 7.50 2.48
C ALA A 18 -18.24 8.01 2.61
N ILE A 19 -17.24 7.13 2.83
CA ILE A 19 -15.84 7.54 3.10
C ILE A 19 -14.82 6.86 2.16
N ALA A 20 -15.22 5.88 1.34
CA ALA A 20 -14.32 5.30 0.34
C ALA A 20 -14.14 6.28 -0.84
N GLY A 21 -13.42 7.39 -0.61
CA GLY A 21 -12.88 8.21 -1.71
C GLY A 21 -11.99 7.36 -2.59
N ASN A 22 -11.89 7.72 -3.87
CA ASN A 22 -11.16 6.93 -4.84
C ASN A 22 -9.63 7.15 -4.70
N LEU A 23 -8.83 6.41 -5.48
CA LEU A 23 -7.36 6.54 -5.47
C LEU A 23 -6.91 7.98 -5.75
N GLU A 24 -7.60 8.69 -6.65
CA GLU A 24 -7.27 10.07 -7.01
C GLU A 24 -7.45 11.01 -5.82
N ASP A 25 -8.51 10.85 -5.04
CA ASP A 25 -8.76 11.63 -3.82
C ASP A 25 -7.65 11.40 -2.78
N GLY A 26 -7.27 10.14 -2.56
CA GLY A 26 -6.19 9.77 -1.65
C GLY A 26 -4.84 10.35 -2.09
N VAL A 27 -4.50 10.23 -3.37
CA VAL A 27 -3.29 10.83 -3.96
C VAL A 27 -3.35 12.36 -3.92
N GLY A 28 -4.51 12.96 -4.14
CA GLY A 28 -4.74 14.40 -4.07
C GLY A 28 -4.54 14.95 -2.65
N ALA A 29 -5.06 14.25 -1.65
CA ALA A 29 -4.82 14.56 -0.23
C ALA A 29 -3.33 14.48 0.11
N TYR A 30 -2.65 13.42 -0.35
CA TYR A 30 -1.21 13.25 -0.15
C TYR A 30 -0.40 14.40 -0.74
N LYS A 31 -0.67 14.80 -1.98
CA LYS A 31 0.00 15.92 -2.67
C LYS A 31 -0.19 17.26 -1.96
N LYS A 32 -1.29 17.42 -1.22
CA LYS A 32 -1.58 18.61 -0.41
C LYS A 32 -0.99 18.55 1.01
N ASN A 33 -0.21 17.51 1.32
CA ASN A 33 0.30 17.19 2.67
C ASN A 33 -0.80 16.89 3.71
N ASN A 34 -2.03 16.58 3.26
CA ASN A 34 -3.11 16.13 4.14
C ASN A 34 -2.93 14.63 4.44
N TYR A 35 -1.85 14.28 5.15
CA TYR A 35 -1.43 12.88 5.28
C TYR A 35 -2.41 12.01 6.07
N ALA A 36 -3.14 12.57 7.04
CA ALA A 36 -4.17 11.83 7.77
C ALA A 36 -5.33 11.42 6.84
N GLN A 37 -5.81 12.36 6.02
CA GLN A 37 -6.84 12.08 5.02
C GLN A 37 -6.32 11.13 3.93
N ALA A 38 -5.08 11.32 3.48
CA ALA A 38 -4.46 10.41 2.53
C ALA A 38 -4.40 8.99 3.07
N LEU A 39 -3.99 8.80 4.33
CA LEU A 39 -3.93 7.49 4.98
C LEU A 39 -5.31 6.84 5.03
N GLU A 40 -6.32 7.58 5.45
CA GLU A 40 -7.70 7.11 5.57
C GLU A 40 -8.25 6.61 4.22
N LEU A 41 -7.97 7.34 3.15
CA LEU A 41 -8.43 6.99 1.80
C LEU A 41 -7.60 5.87 1.14
N LEU A 42 -6.28 5.91 1.30
CA LEU A 42 -5.37 4.99 0.59
C LEU A 42 -5.30 3.62 1.21
N ARG A 43 -5.46 3.51 2.54
CA ARG A 43 -5.34 2.22 3.24
C ARG A 43 -6.30 1.14 2.73
N PRO A 44 -7.62 1.36 2.65
CA PRO A 44 -8.53 0.33 2.13
C PRO A 44 -8.21 -0.03 0.67
N ILE A 45 -7.84 0.95 -0.16
CA ILE A 45 -7.50 0.73 -1.57
C ILE A 45 -6.21 -0.11 -1.70
N ALA A 46 -5.23 0.11 -0.82
CA ALA A 46 -4.00 -0.68 -0.76
C ALA A 46 -4.27 -2.12 -0.28
N GLU A 47 -5.17 -2.27 0.70
CA GLU A 47 -5.63 -3.57 1.22
C GLU A 47 -6.41 -4.37 0.17
N GLU A 48 -7.10 -3.69 -0.76
CA GLU A 48 -7.74 -4.29 -1.95
C GLU A 48 -6.76 -4.68 -3.07
N GLY A 49 -5.47 -4.38 -2.92
CA GLY A 49 -4.44 -4.84 -3.84
C GLY A 49 -3.93 -3.81 -4.84
N ASN A 50 -4.44 -2.56 -4.82
CA ASN A 50 -4.03 -1.55 -5.79
C ASN A 50 -2.55 -1.16 -5.62
N ALA A 51 -1.71 -1.47 -6.61
CA ALA A 51 -0.26 -1.25 -6.54
C ALA A 51 0.13 0.22 -6.27
N ALA A 52 -0.57 1.20 -6.84
CA ALA A 52 -0.27 2.62 -6.64
C ALA A 52 -0.57 3.05 -5.20
N ALA A 53 -1.71 2.62 -4.62
CA ALA A 53 -2.02 2.87 -3.22
C ALA A 53 -1.02 2.19 -2.28
N GLN A 54 -0.64 0.94 -2.56
CA GLN A 54 0.37 0.21 -1.80
C GLN A 54 1.73 0.92 -1.83
N GLY A 55 2.19 1.35 -3.01
CA GLY A 55 3.45 2.09 -3.14
C GLY A 55 3.45 3.42 -2.39
N LEU A 56 2.30 4.12 -2.39
CA LEU A 56 2.15 5.37 -1.65
C LEU A 56 2.08 5.14 -0.14
N LEU A 57 1.40 4.10 0.32
CA LEU A 57 1.36 3.72 1.72
C LEU A 57 2.75 3.29 2.22
N GLY A 58 3.52 2.57 1.40
CA GLY A 58 4.93 2.25 1.65
C GLY A 58 5.77 3.52 1.84
N ARG A 59 5.59 4.53 0.98
CA ARG A 59 6.24 5.84 1.10
C ARG A 59 5.87 6.55 2.40
N MET A 60 4.60 6.53 2.78
CA MET A 60 4.12 7.17 4.01
C MET A 60 4.79 6.57 5.24
N TYR A 61 4.86 5.24 5.35
CA TYR A 61 5.59 4.56 6.42
C TYR A 61 7.10 4.81 6.38
N LEU A 62 7.70 4.83 5.19
CA LEU A 62 9.13 5.11 5.01
C LEU A 62 9.51 6.51 5.53
N ARG A 63 8.64 7.50 5.29
CA ARG A 63 8.88 8.90 5.62
C ARG A 63 8.29 9.33 6.96
N GLY A 64 7.36 8.57 7.52
CA GLY A 64 6.59 8.95 8.71
C GLY A 64 5.55 10.04 8.41
N GLU A 65 4.95 9.99 7.23
CA GLU A 65 3.97 11.00 6.77
C GLU A 65 2.57 10.54 7.15
N GLY A 66 1.97 11.16 8.17
CA GLY A 66 0.64 10.79 8.68
C GLY A 66 0.61 9.48 9.47
N VAL A 67 1.75 8.80 9.60
CA VAL A 67 1.95 7.57 10.38
C VAL A 67 3.29 7.62 11.10
N THR A 68 3.45 6.82 12.15
CA THR A 68 4.77 6.58 12.73
C THR A 68 5.67 5.94 11.68
N LYS A 69 6.89 6.46 11.54
CA LYS A 69 7.88 5.89 10.61
C LYS A 69 8.17 4.44 10.97
N ASP A 70 8.01 3.56 9.99
CA ASP A 70 8.22 2.12 10.15
C ASP A 70 8.78 1.53 8.86
N TYR A 71 10.05 1.13 8.90
CA TYR A 71 10.71 0.56 7.73
C TYR A 71 10.19 -0.85 7.40
N GLN A 72 9.74 -1.63 8.38
CA GLN A 72 9.22 -2.98 8.14
C GLN A 72 7.89 -2.90 7.41
N GLU A 73 6.99 -2.04 7.87
CA GLU A 73 5.70 -1.84 7.21
C GLU A 73 5.89 -1.20 5.82
N ALA A 74 6.83 -0.25 5.67
CA ALA A 74 7.19 0.30 4.37
C ALA A 74 7.67 -0.78 3.38
N ALA A 75 8.60 -1.65 3.80
CA ALA A 75 9.13 -2.70 2.95
C ALA A 75 8.07 -3.73 2.55
N LYS A 76 7.12 -4.02 3.45
CA LYS A 76 5.96 -4.89 3.18
C LYS A 76 5.05 -4.30 2.09
N TRP A 77 4.66 -3.03 2.21
CA TRP A 77 3.81 -2.38 1.20
C TRP A 77 4.53 -2.21 -0.14
N HIS A 78 5.81 -1.83 -0.11
CA HIS A 78 6.61 -1.76 -1.33
C HIS A 78 6.76 -3.12 -1.99
N ARG A 79 6.86 -4.23 -1.23
CA ARG A 79 6.87 -5.56 -1.83
C ARG A 79 5.60 -5.89 -2.58
N LEU A 80 4.44 -5.67 -1.98
CA LEU A 80 3.15 -5.94 -2.63
C LEU A 80 2.98 -5.17 -3.94
N ALA A 81 3.40 -3.90 -3.96
CA ALA A 81 3.38 -3.08 -5.17
C ALA A 81 4.45 -3.50 -6.18
N ALA A 82 5.68 -3.81 -5.73
CA ALA A 82 6.79 -4.19 -6.57
C ALA A 82 6.55 -5.51 -7.32
N GLU A 83 5.90 -6.48 -6.66
CA GLU A 83 5.48 -7.75 -7.25
C GLU A 83 4.46 -7.58 -8.38
N GLN A 84 3.74 -6.45 -8.41
CA GLN A 84 2.81 -6.08 -9.47
C GLN A 84 3.45 -5.21 -10.57
N GLY A 85 4.76 -4.94 -10.48
CA GLY A 85 5.46 -4.13 -11.47
C GLY A 85 5.52 -2.63 -11.17
N ASP A 86 5.12 -2.17 -9.97
CA ASP A 86 5.26 -0.76 -9.62
C ASP A 86 6.74 -0.37 -9.49
N THR A 87 7.28 0.31 -10.49
CA THR A 87 8.70 0.68 -10.61
C THR A 87 9.20 1.47 -9.41
N TYR A 88 8.38 2.38 -8.87
CA TYR A 88 8.72 3.16 -7.68
C TYR A 88 8.94 2.25 -6.47
N SER A 89 8.05 1.28 -6.26
CA SER A 89 8.16 0.34 -5.16
C SER A 89 9.26 -0.69 -5.35
N GLN A 90 9.54 -1.11 -6.59
CA GLN A 90 10.70 -1.97 -6.89
C GLN A 90 12.01 -1.29 -6.47
N TYR A 91 12.18 -0.01 -6.81
CA TYR A 91 13.36 0.77 -6.40
C TYR A 91 13.47 0.91 -4.86
N ASN A 92 12.35 1.19 -4.18
CA ASN A 92 12.35 1.34 -2.72
C ASN A 92 12.58 -0.01 -2.01
N LEU A 93 12.01 -1.11 -2.51
CA LEU A 93 12.28 -2.44 -1.98
C LEU A 93 13.76 -2.85 -2.20
N ALA A 94 14.32 -2.53 -3.36
CA ALA A 94 15.74 -2.73 -3.63
C ALA A 94 16.61 -1.97 -2.62
N SER A 95 16.25 -0.71 -2.34
CA SER A 95 16.92 0.12 -1.32
C SER A 95 16.78 -0.46 0.08
N SER A 96 15.59 -0.96 0.45
CA SER A 96 15.36 -1.66 1.72
C SER A 96 16.28 -2.85 1.88
N TYR A 97 16.43 -3.69 0.86
CA TYR A 97 17.38 -4.81 0.88
C TYR A 97 18.84 -4.36 0.88
N PHE A 98 19.17 -3.29 0.16
CA PHE A 98 20.55 -2.80 0.09
C PHE A 98 21.03 -2.25 1.43
N TYR A 99 20.19 -1.50 2.14
CA TYR A 99 20.54 -0.87 3.42
C TYR A 99 20.09 -1.66 4.66
N GLY A 100 19.33 -2.76 4.48
CA GLY A 100 18.72 -3.50 5.59
C GLY A 100 17.62 -2.72 6.31
N MET A 101 16.89 -1.85 5.60
CA MET A 101 15.81 -1.04 6.18
C MET A 101 14.50 -1.84 6.17
N GLY A 102 14.11 -2.33 7.34
CA GLY A 102 12.86 -3.08 7.51
C GLY A 102 12.90 -4.53 7.00
N VAL A 103 14.01 -4.94 6.41
CA VAL A 103 14.31 -6.30 5.97
C VAL A 103 15.77 -6.60 6.27
N SER A 104 16.15 -7.87 6.37
CA SER A 104 17.56 -8.25 6.44
C SER A 104 18.28 -7.80 5.18
N GLN A 105 19.47 -7.20 5.34
CA GLN A 105 20.29 -6.76 4.22
C GLN A 105 20.60 -7.94 3.29
N ASN A 106 20.38 -7.74 1.98
CA ASN A 106 20.64 -8.74 0.96
C ASN A 106 20.93 -8.08 -0.39
N TYR A 107 22.20 -8.03 -0.77
CA TYR A 107 22.63 -7.40 -2.02
C TYR A 107 22.16 -8.14 -3.27
N GLN A 108 21.95 -9.46 -3.20
CA GLN A 108 21.46 -10.24 -4.34
C GLN A 108 20.01 -9.89 -4.65
N GLU A 109 19.15 -9.80 -3.62
CA GLU A 109 17.78 -9.35 -3.80
C GLU A 109 17.71 -7.87 -4.18
N ALA A 110 18.54 -7.00 -3.58
CA ALA A 110 18.61 -5.61 -3.99
C ALA A 110 18.94 -5.47 -5.50
N ALA A 111 19.94 -6.19 -6.00
CA ALA A 111 20.32 -6.16 -7.40
C ALA A 111 19.23 -6.68 -8.34
N LYS A 112 18.43 -7.67 -7.90
CA LYS A 112 17.28 -8.17 -8.64
C LYS A 112 16.20 -7.09 -8.78
N TRP A 113 15.79 -6.48 -7.67
CA TRP A 113 14.76 -5.45 -7.69
C TRP A 113 15.20 -4.16 -8.39
N TYR A 114 16.46 -3.74 -8.24
CA TYR A 114 16.99 -2.59 -8.98
C TYR A 114 16.95 -2.79 -10.49
N ARG A 115 17.27 -4.00 -10.96
CA ARG A 115 17.19 -4.33 -12.39
C ARG A 115 15.75 -4.21 -12.89
N LEU A 116 14.80 -4.80 -12.18
CA LEU A 116 13.38 -4.69 -12.51
C LEU A 116 12.90 -3.23 -12.55
N SER A 117 13.40 -2.37 -11.65
CA SER A 117 13.03 -0.95 -11.64
C SER A 117 13.64 -0.12 -12.77
N ALA A 118 14.61 -0.67 -13.51
CA ALA A 118 15.32 0.00 -14.59
C ALA A 118 14.92 -0.50 -15.99
N ASP A 119 14.17 -1.59 -16.07
CA ASP A 119 13.63 -2.20 -17.30
C ASP A 119 12.33 -1.48 -17.74
#